data_AF-A0AA88T5U0-F1
#
_entry.id   AF-A0AA88T5U0-F1
#
_cell.length_a   1.000
_cell.length_b   1.000
_cell.length_c   1.000
_cell.angle_alpha   90.00
_cell.angle_beta   90.00
_cell.angle_gamma   90.00
#
_symmetry.space_group_name_H-M   'P 1'
#
loop_
_entity.id
_entity.type
_entity.pdbx_description
1 polymer ?
#
loop_
_entity_poly.entity_id
_entity_poly.type
_entity_poly.pdbx_seq_one_letter_code
_entity_poly.pdbx_strand_id
1 'polypeptide(L)' 'MPDFCATFGCSNERNLKTKQQGITFHKFPSDKQRRQSWTIALRKEGFEPKHRTLMCSCHFRPEDILPLCIIF' A
#
# COMPACT_ATOMS: atom_id res chain seq x y z
N MET A 1 -6.16 -3.58 -17.43
CA MET A 1 -6.82 -2.93 -16.26
C MET A 1 -5.72 -2.56 -15.29
N PRO A 2 -5.50 -1.28 -14.97
CA PRO A 2 -4.36 -0.86 -14.15
C PRO A 2 -4.60 -1.09 -12.66
N ASP A 3 -3.51 -1.24 -11.90
CA ASP A 3 -3.59 -1.33 -10.44
C ASP A 3 -3.38 0.06 -9.84
N PHE A 4 -4.36 0.55 -9.08
CA PHE A 4 -4.31 1.86 -8.41
C PHE A 4 -4.08 1.71 -6.91
N CYS A 5 -3.51 2.75 -6.31
CA CYS A 5 -3.48 2.89 -4.86
C CYS A 5 -4.90 2.94 -4.30
N ALA A 6 -5.16 2.17 -3.25
CA ALA A 6 -6.44 2.12 -2.58
C ALA A 6 -6.66 3.27 -1.59
N THR A 7 -5.62 4.03 -1.28
CA THR A 7 -5.66 5.13 -0.32
C THR A 7 -6.57 6.25 -0.78
N PHE A 8 -7.41 6.72 0.15
CA PHE A 8 -8.30 7.84 -0.11
C PHE A 8 -7.52 9.08 -0.56
N GLY A 9 -7.93 9.66 -1.70
CA GLY A 9 -7.26 10.82 -2.29
C GLY A 9 -5.96 10.52 -3.03
N CYS A 10 -5.55 9.26 -3.17
CA CYS A 10 -4.36 8.88 -3.92
C CYS A 10 -4.72 8.44 -5.34
N SER A 11 -4.13 9.09 -6.34
CA SER A 11 -4.29 8.76 -7.77
C SER A 11 -3.08 8.01 -8.34
N ASN A 12 -2.20 7.47 -7.48
CA ASN A 12 -1.02 6.73 -7.93
C ASN A 12 -1.44 5.42 -8.60
N GLU A 13 -0.99 5.28 -9.84
CA GLU A 13 -1.15 4.09 -10.67
C GLU A 13 0.16 3.33 -10.73
N ARG A 14 0.11 2.00 -10.67
CA ARG A 14 1.28 1.14 -10.90
C ARG A 14 1.66 1.18 -12.37
N ASN A 15 2.62 2.04 -12.71
CA ASN A 15 3.12 2.22 -14.06
C ASN A 15 4.64 2.50 -14.04
N LEU A 16 5.25 2.68 -15.23
CA LEU A 16 6.69 2.92 -15.33
C LEU A 16 7.10 4.27 -14.71
N LYS A 17 6.23 5.28 -14.78
CA LYS A 17 6.49 6.61 -14.22
C LYS A 17 6.60 6.55 -12.69
N THR A 18 5.64 5.94 -12.01
CA THR A 18 5.68 5.79 -10.55
C THR A 18 6.85 4.91 -10.10
N LYS A 19 7.20 3.89 -10.89
CA LYS A 19 8.40 3.07 -10.65
C LYS A 19 9.70 3.89 -10.76
N GLN A 20 9.83 4.75 -11.77
CA GLN A 20 10.98 5.65 -11.92
C GLN A 20 11.10 6.65 -10.77
N GLN A 21 9.98 7.02 -10.15
CA GLN A 21 9.95 7.85 -8.94
C GLN A 21 10.27 7.08 -7.65
N GLY A 22 10.55 5.78 -7.72
CA GLY A 22 10.82 4.93 -6.56
C GLY A 22 9.57 4.54 -5.77
N ILE A 23 8.38 4.75 -6.31
CA ILE A 23 7.11 4.40 -5.64
C ILE A 23 6.86 2.90 -5.82
N THR A 24 6.84 2.18 -4.71
CA THR A 24 6.50 0.74 -4.68
C THR A 24 5.04 0.54 -4.28
N PHE A 25 4.45 -0.56 -4.70
CA PHE A 25 3.05 -0.90 -4.40
C PHE A 25 3.01 -2.19 -3.59
N HIS A 26 2.43 -2.12 -2.40
CA HIS A 26 2.37 -3.19 -1.40
C HIS A 26 0.95 -3.76 -1.31
N LYS A 27 0.86 -5.09 -1.26
CA LYS A 27 -0.41 -5.79 -1.02
C LYS A 27 -0.76 -5.72 0.46
N PHE A 28 -2.06 -5.84 0.75
CA PHE A 28 -2.52 -5.99 2.11
C PHE A 28 -1.90 -7.25 2.75
N PRO A 29 -1.45 -7.15 4.01
CA PRO A 29 -0.86 -8.29 4.70
C PRO A 29 -1.87 -9.43 4.89
N SER A 30 -1.37 -10.66 4.96
CA SER A 30 -2.15 -11.85 5.32
C SER A 30 -2.64 -11.81 6.77
N ASP A 31 -1.84 -11.17 7.63
CA ASP A 31 -2.16 -10.99 9.04
C ASP A 31 -3.43 -10.14 9.22
N LYS A 32 -4.38 -10.67 10.01
CA LYS A 32 -5.69 -10.03 10.20
C LYS A 32 -5.59 -8.71 10.96
N GLN A 33 -4.72 -8.61 11.97
CA GLN A 33 -4.60 -7.39 12.78
C GLN A 33 -3.96 -6.25 11.98
N ARG A 34 -2.88 -6.54 11.24
CA ARG A 34 -2.25 -5.54 10.35
C ARG A 34 -3.19 -5.14 9.22
N ARG A 35 -3.92 -6.10 8.65
CA ARG A 35 -4.93 -5.82 7.61
C ARG A 35 -6.04 -4.92 8.14
N GLN A 36 -6.57 -5.19 9.32
CA GLN A 36 -7.57 -4.33 9.96
C GLN A 36 -7.02 -2.92 10.22
N SER A 37 -5.79 -2.82 10.72
CA SER A 37 -5.13 -1.53 10.95
C SER A 37 -5.01 -0.72 9.65
N TRP A 38 -4.65 -1.36 8.55
CA TRP A 38 -4.59 -0.74 7.22
C TRP A 38 -5.98 -0.33 6.72
N THR A 39 -7.00 -1.17 6.89
CA THR A 39 -8.39 -0.84 6.53
C THR A 39 -8.92 0.37 7.32
N ILE A 40 -8.63 0.43 8.62
CA ILE A 40 -8.98 1.58 9.47
C ILE A 40 -8.25 2.85 9.01
N ALA A 41 -6.96 2.74 8.67
CA ALA A 41 -6.17 3.85 8.17
C ALA A 41 -6.69 4.42 6.84
N LEU A 42 -7.30 3.59 5.99
CA LEU A 42 -7.96 4.04 4.76
C LEU A 42 -9.20 4.91 4.99
N ARG A 43 -9.77 4.91 6.21
CA ARG A 43 -10.98 5.66 6.61
C ARG A 43 -12.15 5.49 5.63
N LYS A 44 -12.26 4.32 5.02
CA LYS A 44 -13.29 4.02 4.03
C LYS A 44 -14.28 3.04 4.63
N GLU A 45 -15.48 3.55 4.94
CA GLU A 45 -16.56 2.73 5.49
C GLU A 45 -16.90 1.58 4.53
N GLY A 46 -17.03 0.36 5.07
CA GLY A 46 -17.35 -0.83 4.28
C GLY A 46 -16.26 -1.28 3.30
N PHE A 47 -15.02 -0.80 3.44
CA PHE A 47 -13.95 -1.21 2.54
C PHE A 47 -13.40 -2.59 2.88
N GLU A 48 -13.66 -3.56 1.99
CA GLU A 48 -12.97 -4.84 2.01
C GLU A 48 -11.76 -4.84 1.07
N PRO A 49 -10.53 -5.02 1.58
CA PRO A 49 -9.36 -5.19 0.73
C PRO A 49 -9.49 -6.47 -0.08
N LYS A 50 -9.58 -6.33 -1.40
CA LYS A 50 -9.57 -7.45 -2.35
C LYS A 50 -8.13 -7.87 -2.66
N HIS A 51 -7.98 -9.02 -3.31
CA HIS A 51 -6.67 -9.57 -3.69
C HIS A 51 -5.81 -8.63 -4.56
N ARG A 52 -6.46 -7.68 -5.23
CA ARG A 52 -5.88 -6.72 -6.15
C ARG A 52 -5.72 -5.32 -5.55
N THR A 53 -6.14 -5.15 -4.29
CA THR A 53 -6.02 -3.89 -3.58
C THR A 53 -4.56 -3.68 -3.15
N LEU A 54 -3.96 -2.57 -3.59
CA LEU A 54 -2.59 -2.20 -3.29
C LEU A 54 -2.53 -0.83 -2.62
N MET A 55 -1.52 -0.59 -1.80
CA MET A 55 -1.17 0.75 -1.31
C MET A 55 0.23 1.13 -1.77
N CYS A 56 0.42 2.38 -2.19
CA CYS A 56 1.75 2.86 -2.57
C CYS A 56 2.61 3.21 -1.36
N SER A 57 3.94 3.12 -1.51
CA SER A 57 4.93 3.40 -0.46
C SER A 57 4.78 4.79 0.16
N CYS A 58 4.23 5.78 -0.57
CA CYS A 58 4.02 7.13 -0.07
C CYS A 58 3.08 7.24 1.15
N HIS A 59 2.29 6.19 1.45
CA HIS A 59 1.38 6.17 2.60
C HIS A 59 1.92 5.38 3.79
N PHE A 60 3.14 4.88 3.68
CA PHE A 60 3.83 4.21 4.76
C PHE A 60 4.96 5.08 5.24
N ARG A 61 5.23 5.04 6.53
CA ARG A 61 6.47 5.59 7.03
C ARG A 61 7.60 4.64 6.67
N PRO A 62 8.85 5.11 6.51
CA PRO A 62 9.99 4.24 6.23
C PRO A 62 10.11 3.07 7.22
N GLU A 63 9.69 3.27 8.47
CA GLU A 63 9.69 2.26 9.53
C GLU A 63 8.57 1.22 9.37
N ASP A 64 7.51 1.53 8.63
CA ASP A 64 6.41 0.59 8.36
C ASP A 64 6.73 -0.32 7.15
N ILE A 65 7.57 0.16 6.24
CA ILE A 65 8.09 -0.58 5.07
C ILE A 65 9.39 -1.33 5.43
N LEU A 66 9.74 -1.44 6.72
CA LEU A 66 11.04 -1.95 7.16
C LEU A 66 11.48 -3.17 6.33
N PRO A 67 12.56 -3.03 5.55
CA PRO A 67 13.27 -4.16 5.03
C PRO A 67 14.04 -4.73 6.22
N LEU A 68 13.67 -5.91 6.70
CA LEU A 68 14.58 -6.75 7.49
C LEU A 68 15.79 -7.25 6.65
N CYS A 69 16.27 -6.47 5.68
CA CYS A 69 17.41 -6.76 4.80
C CYS A 69 18.24 -5.50 4.44
N ILE A 70 18.37 -4.53 5.35
CA ILE A 70 19.53 -3.61 5.33
C ILE A 70 20.14 -3.61 6.73
N ILE A 71 20.66 -4.77 7.14
CA ILE A 71 21.62 -4.86 8.22
C ILE A 71 22.91 -5.39 7.57
N PHE A 72 23.91 -4.49 7.53
CA PHE A 72 25.28 -4.61 7.01
C PHE A 72 25.47 -4.77 5.50
#